data_AF-A0A821ZE16-F1
#
_entry.id   AF-A0A821ZE16-F1
#
_cell.length_a   1.000
_cell.length_b   1.000
_cell.length_c   1.000
_cell.angle_alpha   90.00
_cell.angle_beta   90.00
_cell.angle_gamma   90.00
#
_symmetry.space_group_name_H-M   'P 1'
#
loop_
_entity.id
_entity.type
_entity.pdbx_description
1 polymer ?
#
loop_
_entity_poly.entity_id
_entity_poly.type
_entity_poly.pdbx_seq_one_letter_code
_entity_poly.pdbx_strand_id
1 'polypeptide(L)'
;MEPDSNIPNSPKPGDTFFVRMNNGIIHAAEILETRAVDGTDQQEYFVHYLNFDHRNDQWISENRLSGNASNEQMEITNEQLNDSTNSLTSRKRARLKRRLNDDSIDFSHESSLETVDQNARKDYKPSVKYIEKIWIGQYEIDCWYHSPFPDEYGKQRLLYICEHCMKYMRLKTTYCRHLAECPLRRAPGTEIYRDSKIGCAVYEIDGAQNKLYCQNLCLLARLFLESKVICFNVSEFLFYVLMEYNDNDQTEHFIGYFSKEKDSAFGYNLSCLLCLPPYQRNGYGKLLIQFSMYYI
;
A
#
# COMPACT_ATOMS: atom_id res chain seq x y z
N MET A 1 9.51 48.72 24.82
CA MET A 1 8.29 47.96 24.52
C MET A 1 8.07 48.06 23.03
N GLU A 2 8.64 47.13 22.28
CA GLU A 2 8.29 46.92 20.87
C GLU A 2 7.34 45.72 20.81
N PRO A 3 6.24 45.79 20.04
CA PRO A 3 5.24 44.74 19.98
C PRO A 3 5.59 43.67 18.93
N ASP A 4 5.44 42.42 19.35
CA ASP A 4 5.05 41.23 18.60
C ASP A 4 5.55 41.08 17.15
N SER A 5 6.73 40.46 17.01
CA SER A 5 7.08 39.72 15.79
C SER A 5 6.21 38.45 15.73
N ASN A 6 5.14 38.54 14.93
CA ASN A 6 4.22 37.47 14.52
C ASN A 6 4.89 36.07 14.54
N ILE A 7 4.52 35.26 15.51
CA ILE A 7 4.65 33.81 15.42
C ILE A 7 3.80 33.40 14.20
N PRO A 8 4.37 32.82 13.13
CA PRO A 8 3.55 32.36 12.02
C PRO A 8 2.56 31.34 12.59
N ASN A 9 1.28 31.50 12.28
CA ASN A 9 0.21 30.60 12.74
C ASN A 9 0.69 29.15 12.70
N SER A 10 0.52 28.41 13.81
CA SER A 10 0.84 26.99 13.85
C SER A 10 0.18 26.29 12.66
N PRO A 11 0.89 25.44 11.89
CA PRO A 11 0.34 24.85 10.68
C PRO A 11 -0.98 24.11 10.94
N LYS A 12 -2.00 24.35 10.11
CA LYS A 12 -3.35 23.78 10.26
C LYS A 12 -3.71 22.88 9.08
N PRO A 13 -4.66 21.95 9.26
CA PRO A 13 -5.25 21.22 8.15
C PRO A 13 -5.79 22.17 7.07
N GLY A 14 -5.45 21.89 5.80
CA GLY A 14 -5.74 22.72 4.63
C GLY A 14 -4.59 23.66 4.23
N ASP A 15 -3.61 23.89 5.11
CA ASP A 15 -2.45 24.73 4.75
C ASP A 15 -1.48 23.96 3.84
N THR A 16 -0.86 24.68 2.89
CA THR A 16 0.17 24.13 2.00
C THR A 16 1.55 24.65 2.36
N PHE A 17 2.51 23.74 2.52
CA PHE A 17 3.88 24.02 2.88
C PHE A 17 4.86 23.35 1.93
N PHE A 18 6.07 23.88 1.84
CA PHE A 18 7.16 23.10 1.26
C PHE A 18 7.68 22.09 2.29
N VAL A 19 7.76 20.83 1.87
CA VAL A 19 8.17 19.70 2.69
C VAL A 19 9.39 19.06 2.09
N ARG A 20 10.45 18.92 2.91
CA ARG A 20 11.63 18.14 2.54
C ARG A 20 11.33 16.66 2.66
N MET A 21 11.40 15.90 1.57
CA MET A 21 11.33 14.43 1.56
C MET A 21 12.64 13.78 2.02
N ASN A 22 12.62 12.47 2.27
CA ASN A 22 13.79 11.70 2.74
C ASN A 22 14.98 11.70 1.77
N ASN A 23 14.73 11.91 0.47
CA ASN A 23 15.76 12.06 -0.55
C ASN A 23 16.39 13.48 -0.56
N GLY A 24 15.98 14.37 0.34
CA GLY A 24 16.44 15.75 0.43
C GLY A 24 15.71 16.72 -0.51
N ILE A 25 14.88 16.22 -1.43
CA ILE A 25 14.13 17.03 -2.40
C ILE A 25 12.93 17.66 -1.70
N ILE A 26 12.66 18.92 -2.03
CA ILE A 26 11.56 19.69 -1.47
C ILE A 26 10.36 19.63 -2.42
N HIS A 27 9.19 19.33 -1.87
CA HIS A 27 7.93 19.27 -2.61
C HIS A 27 6.85 20.06 -1.87
N ALA A 28 5.92 20.66 -2.60
CA ALA A 28 4.73 21.25 -1.98
C ALA A 28 3.83 20.13 -1.45
N ALA A 29 3.32 20.29 -0.24
CA ALA A 29 2.41 19.35 0.39
C ALA A 29 1.32 20.07 1.19
N GLU A 30 0.12 19.54 1.14
CA GLU A 30 -1.02 19.97 1.95
C GLU A 30 -1.02 19.22 3.28
N ILE A 31 -1.28 19.94 4.38
CA ILE A 31 -1.48 19.34 5.69
C ILE A 31 -2.92 18.84 5.76
N LEU A 32 -3.08 17.54 6.00
CA LEU A 32 -4.38 16.89 6.11
C LEU A 32 -4.83 16.72 7.56
N GLU A 33 -3.89 16.45 8.47
CA GLU A 33 -4.16 16.25 9.90
C GLU A 33 -2.94 16.62 10.76
N THR A 34 -3.19 16.94 12.04
CA THR A 34 -2.17 17.28 13.02
C THR A 34 -2.32 16.42 14.27
N ARG A 35 -1.22 15.96 14.86
CA ARG A 35 -1.25 15.27 16.16
C ARG A 35 -0.11 15.72 17.07
N ALA A 36 -0.36 15.68 18.37
CA ALA A 36 0.70 15.79 19.37
C ALA A 36 1.44 14.46 19.49
N VAL A 37 2.75 14.52 19.71
CA VAL A 37 3.57 13.33 19.98
C VAL A 37 3.48 13.02 21.48
N ASP A 38 2.96 11.84 21.81
CA ASP A 38 2.73 11.40 23.19
C ASP A 38 3.95 11.62 24.09
N GLY A 39 3.76 12.35 25.19
CA GLY A 39 4.81 12.62 26.18
C GLY A 39 5.80 13.71 25.78
N THR A 40 5.54 14.49 24.72
CA THR A 40 6.37 15.62 24.29
C THR A 40 5.51 16.82 23.87
N ASP A 41 6.10 18.01 23.82
CA ASP A 41 5.45 19.21 23.25
C ASP A 41 5.58 19.27 21.70
N GLN A 42 6.04 18.19 21.06
CA GLN A 42 6.24 18.15 19.62
C GLN A 42 4.95 17.84 18.87
N GLN A 43 4.82 18.40 17.67
CA GLN A 43 3.72 18.11 16.75
C GLN A 43 4.21 17.39 15.49
N GLU A 44 3.34 16.50 14.99
CA GLU A 44 3.48 15.85 13.70
C GLU A 44 2.31 16.21 12.79
N TYR A 45 2.60 16.26 11.50
CA TYR A 45 1.68 16.67 10.45
C TYR A 45 1.52 15.54 9.45
N PHE A 46 0.29 15.11 9.19
CA PHE A 46 0.00 14.17 8.13
C PHE A 46 -0.14 14.96 6.83
N VAL A 47 0.74 14.72 5.86
CA VAL A 47 0.81 15.53 4.64
C VAL A 47 0.54 14.72 3.39
N HIS A 48 -0.12 15.37 2.42
CA HIS A 48 -0.25 14.90 1.04
C HIS A 48 0.61 15.73 0.11
N TYR A 49 1.51 15.09 -0.64
CA TYR A 49 2.38 15.80 -1.58
C TYR A 49 1.64 16.07 -2.89
N LEU A 50 1.59 17.34 -3.29
CA LEU A 50 0.87 17.75 -4.47
C LEU A 50 1.43 17.08 -5.73
N ASN A 51 0.54 16.56 -6.58
CA ASN A 51 0.87 15.78 -7.79
C ASN A 51 1.54 14.42 -7.53
N PHE A 52 1.61 13.96 -6.29
CA PHE A 52 2.02 12.60 -5.95
C PHE A 52 0.81 11.76 -5.62
N ASP A 53 1.00 10.46 -5.78
CA ASP A 53 0.05 9.44 -5.38
C ASP A 53 -0.04 9.35 -3.84
N HIS A 54 -1.23 9.10 -3.31
CA HIS A 54 -1.51 9.01 -1.87
C HIS A 54 -0.67 7.97 -1.12
N ARG A 55 -0.04 7.02 -1.81
CA ARG A 55 0.96 6.12 -1.21
C ARG A 55 2.12 6.85 -0.53
N ASN A 56 2.39 8.10 -0.91
CA ASN A 56 3.48 8.93 -0.38
C ASN A 56 3.06 9.72 0.86
N ASP A 57 1.76 9.78 1.17
CA ASP A 57 1.23 10.51 2.31
C ASP A 57 1.82 9.95 3.59
N GLN A 58 2.24 10.82 4.51
CA GLN A 58 2.97 10.39 5.70
C GLN A 58 2.90 11.41 6.84
N TRP A 59 3.17 10.94 8.05
CA TRP A 59 3.45 11.81 9.18
C TRP A 59 4.86 12.38 9.08
N ILE A 60 4.99 13.69 9.25
CA ILE A 60 6.26 14.42 9.26
C ILE A 60 6.36 15.25 10.51
N SER A 61 7.58 15.40 11.03
CA SER A 61 7.90 16.33 12.10
C SER A 61 7.99 17.77 11.58
N GLU A 62 7.77 18.74 12.47
CA GLU A 62 7.80 20.17 12.14
C GLU A 62 9.09 20.63 11.44
N ASN A 63 10.23 20.05 11.79
CA ASN A 63 11.53 20.36 11.19
C ASN A 63 11.63 20.07 9.67
N ARG A 64 10.65 19.35 9.09
CA ARG A 64 10.57 19.06 7.66
C ARG A 64 9.73 20.07 6.88
N LEU A 65 8.97 20.93 7.57
CA LEU A 65 8.23 22.04 6.99
C LEU A 65 9.20 23.19 6.69
N SER A 66 9.05 23.86 5.55
CA SER A 66 9.92 24.95 5.09
C SER A 66 9.09 26.07 4.50
N GLY A 67 8.59 26.99 5.34
CA GLY A 67 7.83 28.16 4.88
C GLY A 67 6.49 27.83 4.21
N ASN A 68 5.54 28.77 4.28
CA ASN A 68 4.26 28.64 3.59
C ASN A 68 4.50 28.71 2.08
N ALA A 69 4.00 27.73 1.34
CA ALA A 69 3.96 27.79 -0.11
C ALA A 69 2.76 28.65 -0.51
N SER A 70 2.96 29.97 -0.64
CA SER A 70 1.95 30.84 -1.23
C SER A 70 1.73 30.48 -2.71
N ASN A 71 0.50 30.64 -3.22
CA ASN A 71 0.11 30.27 -4.59
C ASN A 71 1.10 30.71 -5.70
N GLU A 72 1.77 31.86 -5.54
CA GLU A 72 2.76 32.36 -6.53
C GLU A 72 4.05 31.52 -6.61
N GLN A 73 4.46 30.86 -5.53
CA GLN A 73 5.64 29.98 -5.54
C GLN A 73 5.33 28.58 -6.09
N MET A 74 4.04 28.19 -6.15
CA MET A 74 3.58 26.92 -6.71
C MET A 74 3.75 26.87 -8.25
N GLU A 75 3.56 27.99 -8.96
CA GLU A 75 3.73 28.05 -10.42
C GLU A 75 5.20 27.88 -10.83
N ILE A 76 6.13 28.52 -10.11
CA ILE A 76 7.57 28.49 -10.40
C ILE A 76 8.17 27.09 -10.20
N THR A 77 7.71 26.35 -9.19
CA THR A 77 8.22 24.99 -8.90
C THR A 77 7.69 23.95 -9.91
N ASN A 78 6.47 24.14 -10.43
CA ASN A 78 5.86 23.27 -11.44
C ASN A 78 6.57 23.37 -12.81
N GLU A 79 7.07 24.54 -13.19
CA GLU A 79 7.89 24.69 -14.41
C GLU A 79 9.26 23.99 -14.27
N GLN A 80 9.90 24.10 -13.11
CA GLN A 80 11.24 23.54 -12.87
C GLN A 80 11.24 22.01 -12.65
N LEU A 81 10.16 21.43 -12.13
CA LEU A 81 10.00 19.97 -11.98
C LEU A 81 9.66 19.27 -13.31
N ASN A 82 8.98 19.95 -14.23
CA ASN A 82 8.62 19.40 -15.54
C ASN A 82 9.79 19.33 -16.53
N ASP A 83 10.84 20.13 -16.34
CA ASP A 83 11.98 20.19 -17.27
C ASP A 83 13.04 19.09 -16.99
N SER A 84 13.08 18.58 -15.75
CA SER A 84 14.09 17.60 -15.32
C SER A 84 13.74 16.13 -15.63
N THR A 85 12.53 15.84 -16.11
CA THR A 85 12.06 14.46 -16.38
C THR A 85 11.72 14.16 -17.85
N ASN A 86 11.92 15.11 -18.78
CA ASN A 86 11.28 15.04 -20.10
C ASN A 86 12.16 14.82 -21.35
N SER A 87 13.42 14.36 -21.23
CA SER A 87 14.25 14.12 -22.43
C SER A 87 14.20 12.68 -23.00
N LEU A 88 13.59 11.70 -22.32
CA LEU A 88 13.60 10.29 -22.73
C LEU A 88 12.22 9.66 -23.04
N THR A 89 11.12 10.34 -22.70
CA THR A 89 9.75 9.78 -22.76
C THR A 89 8.95 10.19 -24.00
N SER A 90 9.27 11.33 -24.62
CA SER A 90 8.54 11.87 -25.78
C SER A 90 8.60 10.96 -27.02
N ARG A 91 9.74 10.29 -27.26
CA ARG A 91 9.88 9.34 -28.39
C ARG A 91 9.18 8.00 -28.15
N LYS A 92 9.03 7.55 -26.89
CA LYS A 92 8.31 6.31 -26.54
C LYS A 92 6.78 6.50 -26.61
N ARG A 93 6.28 7.65 -26.15
CA ARG A 93 4.84 8.00 -26.18
C ARG A 93 4.30 8.10 -27.62
N ALA A 94 5.08 8.66 -28.54
CA ALA A 94 4.71 8.74 -29.95
C ALA A 94 4.64 7.37 -30.65
N ARG A 95 5.46 6.39 -30.21
CA ARG A 95 5.48 5.04 -30.77
C ARG A 95 4.35 4.15 -30.24
N LEU A 96 3.94 4.35 -28.98
CA LEU A 96 2.79 3.67 -28.38
C LEU A 96 1.46 4.17 -28.95
N LYS A 97 1.32 5.49 -29.17
CA LYS A 97 0.12 6.08 -29.81
C LYS A 97 -0.13 5.59 -31.23
N ARG A 98 0.92 5.23 -31.99
CA ARG A 98 0.76 4.67 -33.34
C ARG A 98 0.33 3.20 -33.36
N ARG A 99 0.55 2.44 -32.27
CA ARG A 99 0.14 1.03 -32.18
C ARG A 99 -1.31 0.85 -31.69
N LEU A 100 -1.84 1.82 -30.96
CA LEU A 100 -3.22 1.77 -30.42
C LEU A 100 -4.29 2.20 -31.44
N ASN A 101 -3.91 2.72 -32.60
CA ASN A 101 -4.85 3.17 -33.63
C ASN A 101 -5.20 2.09 -34.68
N ASP A 102 -4.60 0.89 -34.63
CA ASP A 102 -4.75 -0.13 -35.69
C ASP A 102 -5.61 -1.33 -35.29
N ASP A 103 -5.87 -1.55 -33.99
CA ASP A 103 -6.72 -2.63 -33.52
C ASP A 103 -8.06 -2.09 -33.01
N SER A 104 -9.00 -1.91 -33.94
CA SER A 104 -10.39 -1.62 -33.61
C SER A 104 -11.09 -2.89 -33.10
N ILE A 105 -11.21 -3.02 -31.78
CA ILE A 105 -12.17 -3.92 -31.14
C ILE A 105 -13.10 -3.04 -30.28
N ASP A 106 -14.36 -3.00 -30.70
CA ASP A 106 -15.46 -2.22 -30.13
C ASP A 106 -15.84 -2.75 -28.74
N PHE A 107 -15.62 -1.94 -27.69
CA PHE A 107 -16.05 -2.21 -26.32
C PHE A 107 -16.94 -1.04 -25.84
N SER A 108 -18.16 -0.99 -26.34
CA SER A 108 -19.12 0.10 -26.11
C SER A 108 -19.89 -0.02 -24.78
N HIS A 109 -19.21 -0.33 -23.66
CA HIS A 109 -19.86 -0.39 -22.34
C HIS A 109 -19.07 0.25 -21.18
N GLU A 110 -18.30 1.30 -21.46
CA GLU A 110 -17.45 1.97 -20.44
C GLU A 110 -17.95 3.37 -20.00
N SER A 111 -19.02 3.92 -20.58
CA SER A 111 -19.41 5.31 -20.28
C SER A 111 -20.11 5.53 -18.94
N SER A 112 -20.54 4.47 -18.25
CA SER A 112 -21.41 4.58 -17.06
C SER A 112 -20.67 4.44 -15.72
N LEU A 113 -19.43 3.93 -15.70
CA LEU A 113 -18.64 3.72 -14.48
C LEU A 113 -17.66 4.88 -14.24
N GLU A 114 -17.12 5.49 -15.30
CA GLU A 114 -16.19 6.62 -15.19
C GLU A 114 -16.84 7.91 -14.64
N THR A 115 -18.13 8.11 -14.91
CA THR A 115 -18.89 9.30 -14.48
C THR A 115 -19.26 9.29 -12.99
N VAL A 116 -19.27 8.12 -12.36
CA VAL A 116 -19.48 7.97 -10.91
C VAL A 116 -18.18 8.20 -10.13
N ASP A 117 -17.04 7.77 -10.68
CA ASP A 117 -15.71 7.90 -10.07
C ASP A 117 -15.24 9.37 -9.97
N GLN A 118 -15.50 10.19 -10.99
CA GLN A 118 -15.05 11.60 -10.99
C GLN A 118 -15.76 12.48 -9.95
N ASN A 119 -17.01 12.18 -9.60
CA ASN A 119 -17.76 12.93 -8.58
C ASN A 119 -17.45 12.44 -7.15
N ALA A 120 -17.11 11.16 -6.96
CA ALA A 120 -16.71 10.62 -5.66
C ALA A 120 -15.33 11.12 -5.19
N ARG A 121 -14.44 11.50 -6.12
CA ARG A 121 -13.10 12.04 -5.81
C ARG A 121 -13.10 13.43 -5.17
N LYS A 122 -14.19 14.21 -5.30
CA LYS A 122 -14.25 15.58 -4.74
C LYS A 122 -14.54 15.63 -3.23
N ASP A 123 -15.13 14.57 -2.67
CA ASP A 123 -15.44 14.45 -1.24
C ASP A 123 -14.62 13.36 -0.53
N TYR A 124 -13.63 12.77 -1.22
CA TYR A 124 -12.74 11.77 -0.61
C TYR A 124 -11.81 12.47 0.38
N LYS A 125 -12.14 12.42 1.66
CA LYS A 125 -11.20 12.74 2.72
C LYS A 125 -10.25 11.55 2.89
N PRO A 126 -8.96 11.65 2.52
CA PRO A 126 -8.03 10.54 2.67
C PRO A 126 -8.00 10.09 4.13
N SER A 127 -8.27 8.80 4.36
CA SER A 127 -8.23 8.23 5.70
C SER A 127 -6.80 8.26 6.21
N VAL A 128 -6.56 8.98 7.30
CA VAL A 128 -5.24 9.12 7.90
C VAL A 128 -4.70 7.76 8.30
N LYS A 129 -3.45 7.48 7.89
CA LYS A 129 -2.78 6.24 8.25
C LYS A 129 -2.14 6.39 9.64
N TYR A 130 -2.55 5.57 10.58
CA TYR A 130 -1.90 5.50 11.89
C TYR A 130 -0.74 4.50 11.88
N ILE A 131 -0.93 3.36 11.22
CA ILE A 131 0.13 2.37 10.99
C ILE A 131 1.03 2.90 9.89
N GLU A 132 2.20 3.36 10.30
CA GLU A 132 3.23 3.87 9.40
C GLU A 132 4.06 2.74 8.81
N LYS A 133 4.32 1.70 9.61
CA LYS A 133 5.21 0.59 9.25
C LYS A 133 4.68 -0.75 9.72
N ILE A 134 5.12 -1.82 9.05
CA ILE A 134 5.01 -3.20 9.55
C ILE A 134 6.37 -3.86 9.59
N TRP A 135 6.52 -4.80 10.52
CA TRP A 135 7.61 -5.77 10.54
C TRP A 135 7.05 -7.14 10.12
N ILE A 136 7.56 -7.73 9.05
CA ILE A 136 7.17 -9.07 8.57
C ILE A 136 8.40 -9.83 8.08
N GLY A 137 8.60 -11.03 8.63
CA GLY A 137 9.82 -11.81 8.42
C GLY A 137 11.06 -11.00 8.81
N GLN A 138 11.90 -10.69 7.81
CA GLN A 138 13.12 -9.89 7.94
C GLN A 138 12.97 -8.42 7.51
N TYR A 139 11.78 -8.00 7.09
CA TYR A 139 11.57 -6.68 6.51
C TYR A 139 10.80 -5.75 7.44
N GLU A 140 11.27 -4.51 7.51
CA GLU A 140 10.48 -3.36 7.94
C GLU A 140 9.96 -2.66 6.67
N ILE A 141 8.65 -2.49 6.54
CA ILE A 141 7.99 -2.01 5.33
C ILE A 141 7.10 -0.81 5.65
N ASP A 142 7.29 0.30 4.93
CA ASP A 142 6.41 1.47 5.00
C ASP A 142 5.03 1.16 4.41
N CYS A 143 3.97 1.49 5.17
CA CYS A 143 2.59 1.31 4.74
C CYS A 143 2.14 2.47 3.84
N TRP A 144 1.39 2.15 2.80
CA TRP A 144 0.93 3.13 1.80
C TRP A 144 -0.43 3.71 2.17
N TYR A 145 -1.33 2.88 2.70
CA TYR A 145 -2.70 3.27 2.97
C TYR A 145 -3.16 2.85 4.38
N HIS A 146 -4.24 3.46 4.85
CA HIS A 146 -4.91 3.06 6.08
C HIS A 146 -5.51 1.65 5.96
N SER A 147 -5.41 0.86 7.03
CA SER A 147 -6.10 -0.43 7.18
C SER A 147 -6.80 -0.47 8.55
N PRO A 148 -8.08 -0.91 8.62
CA PRO A 148 -8.89 -0.92 9.83
C PRO A 148 -8.56 -2.11 10.73
N PHE A 149 -7.33 -2.17 11.24
CA PHE A 149 -6.98 -3.13 12.29
C PHE A 149 -7.81 -2.83 13.56
N PRO A 150 -8.31 -3.85 14.27
CA PRO A 150 -9.24 -3.66 15.38
C PRO A 150 -8.60 -2.94 16.56
N ASP A 151 -9.45 -2.33 17.38
CA ASP A 151 -9.13 -1.83 18.72
C ASP A 151 -7.84 -0.98 18.80
N GLU A 152 -6.93 -1.39 19.67
CA GLU A 152 -5.65 -0.75 19.93
C GLU A 152 -4.61 -0.98 18.82
N TYR A 153 -4.82 -1.95 17.92
CA TYR A 153 -3.88 -2.26 16.84
C TYR A 153 -3.92 -1.20 15.74
N GLY A 154 -5.11 -0.68 15.42
CA GLY A 154 -5.30 0.35 14.40
C GLY A 154 -4.65 1.70 14.75
N LYS A 155 -4.21 1.91 15.99
CA LYS A 155 -3.57 3.15 16.47
C LYS A 155 -2.05 3.03 16.61
N GLN A 156 -1.47 1.85 16.35
CA GLN A 156 -0.02 1.67 16.46
C GLN A 156 0.71 2.28 15.27
N ARG A 157 1.89 2.86 15.50
CA ARG A 157 2.79 3.29 14.39
C ARG A 157 3.47 2.11 13.70
N LEU A 158 3.74 1.04 14.45
CA LEU A 158 4.38 -0.18 13.97
C LEU A 158 3.59 -1.42 14.42
N LEU A 159 3.30 -2.33 13.48
CA LEU A 159 2.79 -3.66 13.79
C LEU A 159 3.79 -4.75 13.41
N TYR A 160 3.85 -5.79 14.22
CA TYR A 160 4.63 -7.00 13.93
C TYR A 160 3.69 -8.08 13.40
N ILE A 161 3.98 -8.63 12.22
CA ILE A 161 3.10 -9.60 11.54
C ILE A 161 3.90 -10.88 11.28
N CYS A 162 3.35 -12.02 11.72
CA CYS A 162 3.93 -13.32 11.41
C CYS A 162 3.68 -13.67 9.94
N GLU A 163 4.73 -13.97 9.19
CA GLU A 163 4.64 -14.36 7.78
C GLU A 163 3.98 -15.73 7.54
N HIS A 164 3.92 -16.59 8.56
CA HIS A 164 3.33 -17.93 8.43
C HIS A 164 1.83 -17.95 8.74
N CYS A 165 1.39 -17.26 9.80
CA CYS A 165 -0.01 -17.31 10.25
C CYS A 165 -0.77 -15.98 10.07
N MET A 166 -0.11 -14.94 9.57
CA MET A 166 -0.61 -13.57 9.41
C MET A 166 -1.06 -12.89 10.71
N LYS A 167 -0.84 -13.49 11.89
CA LYS A 167 -1.16 -12.86 13.17
C LYS A 167 -0.36 -11.56 13.33
N TYR A 168 -1.04 -10.49 13.68
CA TYR A 168 -0.45 -9.20 14.00
C TYR A 168 -0.32 -9.01 15.51
N MET A 169 0.71 -8.27 15.92
CA MET A 169 1.11 -8.02 17.31
C MET A 169 1.61 -6.58 17.45
N ARG A 170 1.43 -6.02 18.64
CA ARG A 170 1.88 -4.64 18.97
C ARG A 170 3.35 -4.58 19.38
N LEU A 171 3.80 -5.58 20.13
CA LEU A 171 5.10 -5.53 20.80
C LEU A 171 6.06 -6.56 20.20
N LYS A 172 7.32 -6.13 20.00
CA LYS A 172 8.41 -7.01 19.57
C LYS A 172 8.56 -8.24 20.46
N THR A 173 8.41 -8.09 21.78
CA THR A 173 8.49 -9.20 22.75
C THR A 173 7.42 -10.26 22.48
N THR A 174 6.17 -9.85 22.23
CA THR A 174 5.09 -10.77 21.89
C THR A 174 5.29 -11.44 20.53
N TYR A 175 5.89 -10.72 19.57
CA TYR A 175 6.26 -11.26 18.27
C TYR A 175 7.35 -12.34 18.38
N CYS A 176 8.45 -12.07 19.10
CA CYS A 176 9.52 -13.04 19.29
C CYS A 176 9.03 -14.31 19.99
N ARG A 177 8.20 -14.18 21.03
CA ARG A 177 7.57 -15.33 21.68
C ARG A 177 6.68 -16.11 20.69
N HIS A 178 5.87 -15.39 19.92
CA HIS A 178 5.04 -16.03 18.91
C HIS A 178 5.86 -16.78 17.86
N LEU A 179 6.98 -16.24 17.37
CA LEU A 179 7.84 -16.97 16.42
C LEU A 179 8.38 -18.29 16.98
N ALA A 180 8.71 -18.32 18.28
CA ALA A 180 9.17 -19.54 18.95
C ALA A 180 8.05 -20.60 19.10
N GLU A 181 6.80 -20.16 19.32
CA GLU A 181 5.66 -21.02 19.63
C GLU A 181 4.72 -21.27 18.44
N CYS A 182 4.87 -20.53 17.33
CA CYS A 182 3.94 -20.58 16.21
C CYS A 182 3.89 -22.01 15.66
N PRO A 183 2.69 -22.60 15.47
CA PRO A 183 2.59 -23.94 14.92
C PRO A 183 2.80 -23.98 13.39
N LEU A 184 2.69 -22.84 12.71
CA LEU A 184 2.82 -22.75 11.26
C LEU A 184 4.25 -22.37 10.84
N ARG A 185 4.71 -23.01 9.75
CA ARG A 185 5.98 -22.72 9.05
C ARG A 185 5.79 -22.42 7.56
N ARG A 186 4.54 -22.46 7.11
CA ARG A 186 4.06 -22.25 5.73
C ARG A 186 2.64 -21.72 5.78
N ALA A 187 2.12 -21.26 4.65
CA ALA A 187 0.72 -20.85 4.56
C ALA A 187 -0.21 -22.06 4.85
N PRO A 188 -1.35 -21.85 5.53
CA PRO A 188 -2.30 -22.92 5.78
C PRO A 188 -3.05 -23.26 4.49
N GLY A 189 -3.40 -24.52 4.26
CA GLY A 189 -4.14 -24.94 3.06
C GLY A 189 -3.40 -25.99 2.25
N THR A 190 -3.80 -26.14 1.00
CA THR A 190 -3.27 -27.17 0.10
C THR A 190 -2.17 -26.56 -0.77
N GLU A 191 -0.98 -27.15 -0.74
CA GLU A 191 0.07 -26.83 -1.71
C GLU A 191 -0.35 -27.35 -3.08
N ILE A 192 -0.55 -26.45 -4.05
CA ILE A 192 -1.02 -26.78 -5.40
C ILE A 192 0.04 -26.55 -6.47
N TYR A 193 1.15 -25.91 -6.11
CA TYR A 193 2.27 -25.67 -7.00
C TYR A 193 3.57 -25.61 -6.22
N ARG A 194 4.63 -26.20 -6.78
CA ARG A 194 6.00 -26.08 -6.28
C ARG A 194 6.97 -26.07 -7.45
N ASP A 195 7.87 -25.11 -7.44
CA ASP A 195 8.94 -24.98 -8.44
C ASP A 195 10.29 -24.84 -7.76
N SER A 196 11.10 -25.89 -7.86
CA SER A 196 12.44 -25.94 -7.27
C SER A 196 13.51 -25.16 -8.02
N LYS A 197 13.25 -24.74 -9.26
CA LYS A 197 14.18 -23.89 -10.00
C LYS A 197 14.04 -22.43 -9.56
N ILE A 198 12.81 -22.01 -9.26
CA ILE A 198 12.50 -20.65 -8.81
C ILE A 198 12.53 -20.56 -7.28
N GLY A 199 12.38 -21.68 -6.56
CA GLY A 199 12.35 -21.70 -5.10
C GLY A 199 11.04 -21.15 -4.55
N CYS A 200 9.91 -21.48 -5.19
CA CYS A 200 8.59 -20.95 -4.83
C CYS A 200 7.53 -22.05 -4.73
N ALA A 201 6.54 -21.83 -3.87
CA ALA A 201 5.35 -22.66 -3.73
C ALA A 201 4.08 -21.81 -3.70
N VAL A 202 2.97 -22.35 -4.21
CA VAL A 202 1.64 -21.71 -4.11
C VAL A 202 0.70 -22.58 -3.30
N TYR A 203 0.04 -21.96 -2.33
CA TYR A 203 -0.95 -22.57 -1.47
C TYR A 203 -2.34 -22.05 -1.82
N GLU A 204 -3.27 -22.96 -2.04
CA GLU A 204 -4.70 -22.66 -2.12
C GLU A 204 -5.32 -22.73 -0.72
N ILE A 205 -5.97 -21.65 -0.33
CA ILE A 205 -6.54 -21.47 1.00
C ILE A 205 -8.02 -21.13 0.86
N ASP A 206 -8.86 -22.01 1.38
CA ASP A 206 -10.28 -21.75 1.50
C ASP A 206 -10.55 -20.79 2.66
N GLY A 207 -11.09 -19.60 2.36
CA GLY A 207 -11.43 -18.60 3.36
C GLY A 207 -12.53 -19.03 4.33
N ALA A 208 -13.39 -19.99 3.97
CA ALA A 208 -14.39 -20.56 4.87
C ALA A 208 -13.74 -21.44 5.95
N GLN A 209 -12.65 -22.13 5.60
CA GLN A 209 -11.92 -23.04 6.48
C GLN A 209 -10.86 -22.30 7.32
N ASN A 210 -10.21 -21.29 6.74
CA ASN A 210 -9.09 -20.55 7.35
C ASN A 210 -9.44 -19.08 7.61
N LYS A 211 -10.63 -18.82 8.17
CA LYS A 211 -11.20 -17.47 8.34
C LYS A 211 -10.24 -16.45 8.93
N LEU A 212 -9.60 -16.78 10.06
CA LEU A 212 -8.71 -15.86 10.77
C LEU A 212 -7.47 -15.51 9.93
N TYR A 213 -6.87 -16.49 9.26
CA TYR A 213 -5.71 -16.26 8.38
C TYR A 213 -6.10 -15.29 7.24
N CYS A 214 -7.20 -15.57 6.56
CA CYS A 214 -7.67 -14.79 5.42
C CYS A 214 -8.11 -13.36 5.83
N GLN A 215 -8.74 -13.20 6.99
CA GLN A 215 -9.07 -11.88 7.54
C GLN A 215 -7.81 -11.06 7.84
N ASN A 216 -6.81 -11.68 8.47
CA ASN A 216 -5.54 -11.03 8.74
C ASN A 216 -4.78 -10.66 7.45
N LEU A 217 -4.79 -11.55 6.45
CA LEU A 217 -4.21 -11.28 5.14
C LEU A 217 -4.92 -10.12 4.42
N CYS A 218 -6.25 -10.01 4.54
CA CYS A 218 -7.00 -8.88 4.00
C CYS A 218 -6.62 -7.55 4.67
N LEU A 219 -6.43 -7.54 6.01
CA LEU A 219 -5.96 -6.37 6.76
C LEU A 219 -4.55 -5.97 6.33
N LEU A 220 -3.62 -6.92 6.21
CA LEU A 220 -2.29 -6.71 5.67
C LEU A 220 -2.36 -6.10 4.26
N ALA A 221 -3.20 -6.68 3.39
CA ALA A 221 -3.26 -6.25 2.00
C ALA A 221 -3.81 -4.83 1.82
N ARG A 222 -4.74 -4.42 2.68
CA ARG A 222 -5.29 -3.06 2.63
C ARG A 222 -4.24 -1.98 2.91
N LEU A 223 -3.16 -2.30 3.63
CA LEU A 223 -2.03 -1.37 3.84
C LEU A 223 -1.32 -1.00 2.52
N PHE A 224 -1.49 -1.81 1.47
CA PHE A 224 -0.78 -1.66 0.19
C PHE A 224 -1.72 -1.56 -1.02
N LEU A 225 -3.03 -1.67 -0.82
CA LEU A 225 -4.05 -1.58 -1.87
C LEU A 225 -5.05 -0.46 -1.55
N GLU A 226 -5.07 0.57 -2.37
CA GLU A 226 -5.90 1.77 -2.16
C GLU A 226 -7.40 1.44 -2.19
N SER A 227 -7.85 0.82 -3.28
CA SER A 227 -9.26 0.53 -3.54
C SER A 227 -9.71 -0.84 -3.03
N LYS A 228 -8.99 -1.43 -2.07
CA LYS A 228 -9.44 -2.71 -1.48
C LYS A 228 -10.60 -2.45 -0.53
N VAL A 229 -11.78 -2.90 -0.92
CA VAL A 229 -12.92 -3.04 0.00
C VAL A 229 -12.64 -4.25 0.89
N ILE A 230 -12.45 -4.03 2.20
CA ILE A 230 -12.30 -5.16 3.14
C ILE A 230 -13.67 -5.76 3.38
N CYS A 231 -13.86 -6.98 2.92
CA CYS A 231 -14.95 -7.84 3.33
C CYS A 231 -14.45 -8.78 4.43
N PHE A 232 -15.00 -8.68 5.65
CA PHE A 232 -14.70 -9.64 6.72
C PHE A 232 -15.35 -11.01 6.48
N ASN A 233 -16.32 -11.09 5.57
CA ASN A 233 -16.83 -12.35 5.06
C ASN A 233 -15.91 -12.91 3.98
N VAL A 234 -14.81 -13.51 4.43
CA VAL A 234 -13.81 -14.18 3.58
C VAL A 234 -14.27 -15.55 3.06
N SER A 235 -15.44 -16.04 3.49
CA SER A 235 -15.89 -17.42 3.23
C SER A 235 -16.18 -17.68 1.74
N GLU A 236 -16.49 -16.63 1.00
CA GLU A 236 -16.80 -16.66 -0.44
C GLU A 236 -15.54 -16.59 -1.33
N PHE A 237 -14.35 -16.60 -0.72
CA PHE A 237 -13.08 -16.41 -1.43
C PHE A 237 -12.14 -17.60 -1.26
N LEU A 238 -11.42 -17.90 -2.34
CA LEU A 238 -10.18 -18.65 -2.33
C LEU A 238 -9.01 -17.67 -2.36
N PHE A 239 -7.96 -17.99 -1.63
CA PHE A 239 -6.72 -17.22 -1.58
C PHE A 239 -5.58 -18.09 -2.08
N TYR A 240 -4.80 -17.55 -3.02
CA TYR A 240 -3.64 -18.21 -3.62
C TYR A 240 -2.39 -17.50 -3.14
N VAL A 241 -1.74 -18.09 -2.14
CA VAL A 241 -0.60 -17.49 -1.44
C VAL A 241 0.70 -18.02 -2.03
N LEU A 242 1.54 -17.10 -2.51
CA LEU A 242 2.87 -17.38 -3.03
C LEU A 242 3.89 -17.22 -1.90
N MET A 243 4.66 -18.30 -1.68
CA MET A 243 5.74 -18.35 -0.71
C MET A 243 7.07 -18.62 -1.42
N GLU A 244 8.12 -17.90 -1.03
CA GLU A 244 9.50 -18.29 -1.31
C GLU A 244 9.88 -19.41 -0.34
N TYR A 245 10.71 -20.36 -0.74
CA TYR A 245 11.21 -21.37 0.20
C TYR A 245 12.72 -21.56 0.06
N ASN A 246 13.36 -21.88 1.18
CA ASN A 246 14.76 -22.23 1.23
C ASN A 246 14.93 -23.65 1.77
N ASP A 247 15.40 -24.56 0.92
CA ASP A 247 15.59 -25.99 1.26
C ASP A 247 16.57 -26.20 2.43
N ASN A 248 17.52 -25.29 2.63
CA ASN A 248 18.52 -25.42 3.69
C ASN A 248 17.93 -25.20 5.08
N ASP A 249 17.01 -24.23 5.21
CA ASP A 249 16.48 -23.78 6.50
C ASP A 249 15.05 -24.29 6.73
N GLN A 250 14.45 -25.00 5.77
CA GLN A 250 13.06 -25.48 5.78
C GLN A 250 12.04 -24.39 6.17
N THR A 251 12.33 -23.16 5.79
CA THR A 251 11.48 -21.99 6.04
C THR A 251 10.87 -21.50 4.75
N GLU A 252 9.63 -21.02 4.85
CA GLU A 252 8.90 -20.43 3.73
C GLU A 252 8.50 -19.00 4.06
N HIS A 253 8.76 -18.08 3.14
CA HIS A 253 8.57 -16.65 3.31
C HIS A 253 7.44 -16.13 2.44
N PHE A 254 6.55 -15.34 3.03
CA PHE A 254 5.41 -14.79 2.31
C PHE A 254 5.84 -13.72 1.31
N ILE A 255 5.56 -13.94 0.02
CA ILE A 255 5.84 -12.98 -1.05
C ILE A 255 4.59 -12.12 -1.34
N GLY A 256 3.44 -12.78 -1.49
CA GLY A 256 2.25 -12.15 -2.02
C GLY A 256 1.10 -13.14 -2.19
N TYR A 257 -0.03 -12.64 -2.68
CA TYR A 257 -1.20 -13.47 -2.96
C TYR A 257 -2.07 -12.86 -4.03
N PHE A 258 -2.99 -13.65 -4.57
CA PHE A 258 -4.23 -13.14 -5.13
C PHE A 258 -5.44 -13.85 -4.52
N SER A 259 -6.61 -13.21 -4.56
CA SER A 259 -7.89 -13.82 -4.17
C SER A 259 -8.82 -13.95 -5.37
N LYS A 260 -9.67 -14.97 -5.33
CA LYS A 260 -10.71 -15.27 -6.33
C LYS A 260 -12.01 -15.56 -5.61
N GLU A 261 -13.11 -14.96 -6.05
CA GLU A 261 -14.45 -15.34 -5.60
C GLU A 261 -14.74 -16.77 -6.06
N LYS A 262 -15.34 -17.58 -5.18
CA LYS A 262 -15.74 -18.95 -5.52
C LYS A 262 -16.78 -18.94 -6.64
N ASP A 263 -17.77 -18.07 -6.50
CA ASP A 263 -18.85 -17.87 -7.46
C ASP A 263 -18.87 -16.41 -7.94
N SER A 264 -18.04 -16.09 -8.93
CA SER A 264 -18.01 -14.75 -9.51
C SER A 264 -19.11 -14.56 -10.56
N ALA A 265 -20.05 -13.66 -10.31
CA ALA A 265 -21.17 -13.36 -11.23
C ALA A 265 -20.70 -12.88 -12.62
N PHE A 266 -19.52 -12.25 -12.68
CA PHE A 266 -18.93 -11.72 -13.91
C PHE A 266 -17.75 -12.57 -14.43
N GLY A 267 -17.48 -13.72 -13.79
CA GLY A 267 -16.38 -14.59 -14.18
C GLY A 267 -14.99 -14.00 -13.95
N TYR A 268 -14.84 -13.05 -13.01
CA TYR A 268 -13.53 -12.50 -12.68
C TYR A 268 -12.66 -13.56 -12.01
N ASN A 269 -11.47 -13.79 -12.56
CA ASN A 269 -10.50 -14.74 -12.01
C ASN A 269 -9.56 -14.12 -10.97
N LEU A 270 -9.69 -12.82 -10.70
CA LEU A 270 -8.85 -12.08 -9.78
C LEU A 270 -9.65 -10.94 -9.13
N SER A 271 -9.76 -10.96 -7.80
CA SER A 271 -10.42 -9.91 -7.01
C SER A 271 -9.41 -8.95 -6.37
N CYS A 272 -8.30 -9.47 -5.84
CA CYS A 272 -7.21 -8.70 -5.28
C CYS A 272 -5.90 -9.38 -5.64
N LEU A 273 -4.86 -8.59 -5.91
CA LEU A 273 -3.49 -9.10 -6.08
C LEU A 273 -2.53 -8.19 -5.33
N LEU A 274 -1.63 -8.81 -4.58
CA LEU A 274 -0.57 -8.14 -3.85
C LEU A 274 0.74 -8.90 -4.01
N CYS A 275 1.80 -8.16 -4.31
CA CYS A 275 3.17 -8.58 -4.05
C CYS A 275 3.75 -7.58 -3.04
N LEU A 276 4.28 -8.08 -1.92
CA LEU A 276 4.84 -7.23 -0.88
C LEU A 276 5.94 -6.32 -1.45
N PRO A 277 6.05 -5.06 -1.00
CA PRO A 277 6.98 -4.09 -1.59
C PRO A 277 8.43 -4.57 -1.78
N PRO A 278 9.06 -5.30 -0.82
CA PRO A 278 10.43 -5.79 -0.99
C PRO A 278 10.62 -6.80 -2.13
N TYR A 279 9.55 -7.50 -2.52
CA TYR A 279 9.56 -8.52 -3.57
C TYR A 279 9.07 -8.01 -4.93
N GLN A 280 8.71 -6.73 -5.03
CA GLN A 280 8.29 -6.13 -6.30
C GLN A 280 9.45 -6.04 -7.29
N ARG A 281 9.12 -6.02 -8.59
CA ARG A 281 10.08 -5.96 -9.72
C ARG A 281 10.98 -7.20 -9.87
N ASN A 282 10.75 -8.26 -9.10
CA ASN A 282 11.44 -9.56 -9.24
C ASN A 282 10.66 -10.59 -10.05
N GLY A 283 9.55 -10.19 -10.71
CA GLY A 283 8.74 -11.07 -11.55
C GLY A 283 7.61 -11.81 -10.82
N TYR A 284 7.57 -11.83 -9.50
CA TYR A 284 6.52 -12.51 -8.71
C TYR A 284 5.09 -12.05 -9.02
N GLY A 285 4.88 -10.75 -9.28
CA GLY A 285 3.57 -10.25 -9.70
C GLY A 285 3.12 -10.84 -11.05
N LYS A 286 4.06 -11.01 -11.99
CA LYS A 286 3.78 -11.68 -13.28
C LYS A 286 3.47 -13.17 -13.08
N LEU A 287 4.19 -13.83 -12.17
CA LEU A 287 3.94 -15.22 -11.81
C LEU A 287 2.52 -15.41 -11.24
N LEU A 288 2.10 -14.56 -10.29
CA LEU A 288 0.74 -14.58 -9.73
C LEU A 288 -0.33 -14.39 -10.82
N ILE A 289 -0.14 -13.44 -11.74
CA ILE A 289 -1.06 -13.21 -12.87
C ILE A 289 -1.10 -14.43 -13.80
N GLN A 290 0.06 -15.02 -14.12
CA GLN A 290 0.08 -16.22 -14.96
C GLN A 290 -0.65 -17.38 -14.28
N PHE A 291 -0.46 -17.53 -12.96
CA PHE A 291 -1.12 -18.58 -12.19
C PHE A 291 -2.65 -18.42 -12.22
N SER A 292 -3.17 -17.20 -12.06
CA SER A 292 -4.62 -16.94 -12.09
C SER A 292 -5.27 -17.11 -13.46
N MET A 293 -4.49 -17.17 -14.55
CA MET A 293 -4.99 -17.28 -15.93
C MET A 293 -4.90 -18.69 -16.49
N TYR A 294 -3.84 -19.43 -16.11
CA TYR A 294 -3.47 -20.68 -16.78
C TYR A 294 -3.54 -21.93 -15.90
N TYR A 295 -3.56 -21.77 -14.57
CA TYR A 295 -3.49 -22.90 -13.65
C TYR A 295 -4.79 -23.14 -12.86
N ILE A 296 -5.71 -22.17 -12.83
CA ILE A 296 -6.97 -22.18 -12.05
C ILE A 296 -8.07 -21.45 -12.83
#